data_AF-A0A351AT96-F1
#
_entry.id   AF-A0A351AT96-F1
#
_cell.length_a   1.000
_cell.length_b   1.000
_cell.length_c   1.000
_cell.angle_alpha   90.00
_cell.angle_beta   90.00
_cell.angle_gamma   90.00
#
_symmetry.space_group_name_H-M   'P 1'
#
loop_
_entity.id
_entity.type
_entity.pdbx_description
1 polymer ?
#
loop_
_entity_poly.entity_id
_entity_poly.type
_entity_poly.pdbx_seq_one_letter_code
_entity_poly.pdbx_strand_id
1 'polypeptide(L)'
;MKTINEYLNGNTYPGRGVLIGKSADNAHYVAAYFIMGRSENSRNRIFEPTEDGIRTRAFDEKKLTDPSLIIYSPVRKVNGCTIVTNGDQTDTVACEIAA
;
A
#
# COMPACT_ATOMS: atom_id res chain seq x y z
N MET A 1 15.83 -19.28 2.02
CA MET A 1 14.81 -18.24 1.76
C MET A 1 15.00 -17.17 2.83
N LYS A 2 15.06 -15.88 2.50
CA LYS A 2 15.23 -14.82 3.50
C LYS A 2 13.91 -14.58 4.23
N THR A 3 13.95 -14.42 5.54
CA THR A 3 12.84 -13.86 6.33
C THR A 3 12.59 -12.40 5.94
N ILE A 4 11.42 -11.87 6.29
CA ILE A 4 11.13 -10.45 6.03
C ILE A 4 12.13 -9.52 6.74
N ASN A 5 12.52 -9.84 7.97
CA ASN A 5 13.51 -9.06 8.70
C ASN A 5 14.89 -9.07 8.00
N GLU A 6 15.34 -10.22 7.51
CA GLU A 6 16.60 -10.30 6.74
C GLU A 6 16.51 -9.54 5.41
N TYR A 7 15.36 -9.58 4.74
CA TYR A 7 15.14 -8.83 3.50
C TYR A 7 15.18 -7.32 3.73
N LEU A 8 14.46 -6.82 4.74
CA LEU A 8 14.40 -5.40 5.05
C LEU A 8 15.72 -4.86 5.61
N ASN A 9 16.37 -5.58 6.53
CA ASN A 9 17.67 -5.16 7.08
C ASN A 9 18.79 -5.15 6.04
N GLY A 10 18.74 -6.09 5.08
CA GLY A 10 19.72 -6.17 4.00
C GLY A 10 19.43 -5.26 2.80
N ASN A 11 18.36 -4.47 2.83
CA ASN A 11 17.94 -3.64 1.72
C ASN A 11 17.62 -2.22 2.20
N THR A 12 18.51 -1.27 1.89
CA THR A 12 18.33 0.14 2.25
C THR A 12 17.16 0.81 1.54
N TYR A 13 16.65 0.21 0.45
CA TYR A 13 15.50 0.73 -0.29
C TYR A 13 14.64 -0.41 -0.88
N PRO A 14 13.78 -1.06 -0.07
CA PRO A 14 12.84 -2.08 -0.54
C PRO A 14 11.72 -1.53 -1.43
N GLY A 15 11.52 -0.20 -1.45
CA GLY A 15 10.50 0.44 -2.29
C GLY A 15 9.09 0.32 -1.69
N ARG A 16 8.13 -0.14 -2.50
CA ARG A 16 6.75 -0.43 -2.06
C ARG A 16 6.65 -1.93 -1.79
N GLY A 17 6.09 -2.32 -0.65
CA GLY A 17 5.93 -3.73 -0.30
C GLY A 17 4.55 -4.06 0.23
N VAL A 18 4.12 -5.28 -0.09
CA VAL A 18 2.92 -5.93 0.44
C VAL A 18 3.38 -7.18 1.15
N LEU A 19 2.93 -7.38 2.38
CA LEU A 19 3.15 -8.58 3.18
C LEU A 19 1.80 -9.20 3.46
N ILE A 20 1.69 -10.51 3.26
CA ILE A 20 0.50 -11.29 3.58
C ILE A 20 0.97 -12.45 4.46
N GLY A 21 0.30 -12.66 5.59
CA GLY A 21 0.61 -13.72 6.53
C GLY A 21 -0.54 -14.02 7.46
N LYS A 22 -0.22 -14.67 8.58
CA LYS A 22 -1.15 -14.96 9.65
C LYS A 22 -0.60 -14.42 10.97
N SER A 23 -1.49 -14.16 11.92
CA SER A 23 -1.12 -13.94 13.32
C SER A 23 -0.40 -15.17 13.90
N ALA A 24 0.37 -14.97 14.98
CA ALA A 24 1.17 -16.05 15.58
C ALA A 24 0.32 -17.26 16.05
N ASP A 25 -0.93 -17.00 16.41
CA ASP A 25 -1.94 -18.00 16.81
C ASP A 25 -2.73 -18.58 15.62
N ASN A 26 -2.47 -18.15 14.38
CA ASN A 26 -3.20 -18.47 13.17
C ASN A 26 -4.70 -18.09 13.15
N ALA A 27 -5.17 -17.29 14.11
CA ALA A 27 -6.57 -16.87 14.20
C ALA A 27 -6.96 -15.84 13.14
N HIS A 28 -5.99 -15.04 12.67
CA HIS A 28 -6.23 -13.94 11.74
C HIS A 28 -5.27 -13.97 10.55
N TYR A 29 -5.78 -13.58 9.38
CA TYR A 29 -4.95 -13.18 8.25
C TYR A 29 -4.49 -11.74 8.47
N VAL A 30 -3.22 -11.47 8.21
CA VAL A 30 -2.61 -10.15 8.38
C VAL A 30 -2.06 -9.69 7.04
N ALA A 31 -2.45 -8.48 6.64
CA ALA A 31 -1.84 -7.77 5.54
C ALA A 31 -1.10 -6.54 6.08
N ALA A 32 0.13 -6.33 5.63
CA ALA A 32 0.86 -5.10 5.89
C ALA A 32 1.32 -4.48 4.57
N TYR A 33 1.20 -3.17 4.48
CA TYR A 33 1.60 -2.39 3.32
C TYR A 33 2.56 -1.29 3.76
N PHE A 34 3.62 -1.07 2.99
CA PHE A 34 4.57 0.00 3.26
C PHE A 34 5.03 0.67 1.97
N ILE A 35 5.35 1.96 2.10
CA ILE A 35 5.83 2.80 1.02
C ILE A 35 7.18 3.41 1.36
N MET A 36 8.02 3.54 0.34
CA MET A 36 9.22 4.38 0.36
C MET A 36 9.28 5.21 -0.91
N GLY A 37 10.14 6.25 -0.90
CA GLY A 37 10.36 7.14 -2.04
C GLY A 37 11.84 7.49 -2.21
N ARG A 38 12.26 7.71 -3.46
CA ARG A 38 13.60 8.19 -3.83
C ARG A 38 13.57 9.63 -4.30
N SER A 39 12.66 9.95 -5.22
CA SER A 39 12.45 11.32 -5.72
C SER A 39 11.63 12.14 -4.73
N GLU A 40 11.72 13.46 -4.84
CA GLU A 40 10.89 14.40 -4.09
C GLU A 40 9.40 14.06 -4.24
N ASN A 41 8.93 13.87 -5.48
CA ASN A 41 7.53 13.51 -5.74
C ASN A 41 7.13 12.19 -5.05
N SER A 42 7.97 11.14 -5.13
CA SER A 42 7.67 9.83 -4.49
C SER A 42 7.74 9.83 -2.96
N ARG A 43 8.45 10.80 -2.37
CA ARG A 43 8.54 11.02 -0.92
C ARG A 43 7.42 11.91 -0.40
N ASN A 44 6.83 12.72 -1.27
CA ASN A 44 5.76 13.67 -0.96
C ASN A 44 4.39 12.99 -0.82
N ARG A 45 4.30 11.89 -0.08
CA ARG A 45 3.03 11.16 0.09
C ARG A 45 2.87 10.62 1.49
N ILE A 46 1.64 10.69 1.97
CA ILE A 46 1.21 10.14 3.26
C ILE A 46 -0.08 9.34 3.08
N PHE A 47 -0.36 8.48 4.05
CA PHE A 47 -1.61 7.74 4.08
C PHE A 47 -2.74 8.61 4.65
N GLU A 48 -3.89 8.51 4.01
CA GLU A 48 -5.15 9.10 4.44
C GLU A 48 -6.17 7.98 4.58
N PRO A 49 -6.80 7.82 5.76
CA PRO A 49 -7.91 6.89 5.93
C PRO A 49 -9.08 7.24 5.01
N THR A 50 -9.70 6.23 4.43
CA THR A 50 -10.98 6.33 3.73
C THR A 50 -12.00 5.45 4.46
N GLU A 51 -13.28 5.59 4.12
CA GLU A 51 -14.35 4.76 4.68
C GLU A 51 -14.09 3.26 4.48
N ASP A 52 -13.50 2.91 3.34
CA ASP A 52 -13.25 1.56 2.89
C ASP A 52 -11.78 1.14 2.91
N GLY A 53 -10.88 1.92 3.53
CA GLY A 53 -9.46 1.55 3.56
C GLY A 53 -8.52 2.73 3.77
N ILE A 54 -7.51 2.82 2.91
CA ILE A 54 -6.56 3.93 2.90
C ILE A 54 -6.24 4.31 1.46
N ARG A 55 -5.98 5.60 1.25
CA ARG A 55 -5.40 6.14 0.03
C ARG A 55 -4.10 6.88 0.31
N THR A 56 -3.25 7.02 -0.69
CA THR A 56 -2.13 7.95 -0.62
C THR A 56 -2.60 9.35 -1.03
N ARG A 57 -2.13 10.37 -0.32
CA ARG A 57 -2.29 11.77 -0.70
C ARG A 57 -0.96 12.50 -0.69
N ALA A 58 -0.87 13.59 -1.44
CA ALA A 58 0.29 14.47 -1.35
C ALA A 58 0.43 15.03 0.07
N PHE A 59 1.66 15.08 0.59
CA PHE A 59 1.91 15.77 1.86
C PHE A 59 1.85 17.29 1.66
N ASP A 60 2.58 17.79 0.67
CA ASP A 60 2.58 19.17 0.19
C ASP A 60 2.09 19.21 -1.26
N GLU A 61 0.87 19.69 -1.48
CA GLU A 61 0.27 19.76 -2.82
C GLU A 61 1.07 20.64 -3.79
N LYS A 62 1.83 21.62 -3.30
CA LYS A 62 2.64 22.50 -4.16
C LYS A 62 3.84 21.78 -4.77
N LYS A 63 4.24 20.65 -4.19
CA LYS A 63 5.34 19.80 -4.66
C LYS A 63 4.87 18.61 -5.49
N LEU A 64 3.56 18.48 -5.70
CA LEU A 64 2.98 17.43 -6.51
C LEU A 64 3.33 17.68 -7.97
N THR A 65 3.98 16.71 -8.62
CA THR A 65 4.21 16.75 -10.07
C THR A 65 3.26 15.76 -10.76
N ASP A 66 3.75 14.60 -11.17
CA ASP A 66 2.93 13.55 -11.76
C ASP A 66 2.25 12.73 -10.64
N PRO A 67 0.90 12.74 -10.54
CA PRO A 67 0.19 12.03 -9.49
C PRO A 67 0.03 10.52 -9.76
N SER A 68 0.21 10.06 -11.00
CA SER A 68 -0.21 8.73 -11.46
C SER A 68 0.38 7.57 -10.64
N LEU A 69 1.62 7.71 -10.18
CA LEU A 69 2.33 6.67 -9.41
C LEU A 69 2.34 6.89 -7.91
N ILE A 70 1.74 7.98 -7.42
CA ILE A 70 1.84 8.39 -6.01
C ILE A 70 0.48 8.64 -5.34
N ILE A 71 -0.60 8.85 -6.09
CA ILE A 71 -1.97 9.01 -5.59
C ILE A 71 -2.81 7.82 -6.06
N TYR A 72 -3.09 6.88 -5.15
CA TYR A 72 -3.89 5.68 -5.40
C TYR A 72 -4.37 5.09 -4.07
N SER A 73 -5.28 4.13 -4.13
CA SER A 73 -5.75 3.39 -2.96
C SER A 73 -4.93 2.11 -2.78
N PRO A 74 -3.92 2.02 -1.88
CA PRO A 74 -3.23 0.75 -1.68
C PRO A 74 -4.08 -0.29 -0.95
N VAL A 75 -5.13 0.13 -0.22
CA VAL A 75 -6.04 -0.77 0.49
C VAL A 75 -7.49 -0.36 0.25
N ARG A 76 -8.31 -1.32 -0.15
CA ARG A 76 -9.77 -1.19 -0.25
C ARG A 76 -10.46 -2.38 0.43
N LYS A 77 -11.65 -2.15 0.96
CA LYS A 77 -12.54 -3.14 1.57
C LYS A 77 -13.84 -3.12 0.79
N VAL A 78 -14.24 -4.26 0.26
CA VAL A 78 -15.46 -4.38 -0.54
C VAL A 78 -16.02 -5.79 -0.40
N ASN A 79 -17.32 -5.93 -0.16
CA ASN A 79 -18.03 -7.20 -0.05
C ASN A 79 -17.35 -8.25 0.87
N GLY A 80 -16.79 -7.79 2.00
CA GLY A 80 -16.07 -8.65 2.96
C GLY A 80 -14.63 -9.01 2.57
N CYS A 81 -14.17 -8.62 1.38
CA CYS A 81 -12.79 -8.76 0.93
C CYS A 81 -11.95 -7.56 1.35
N THR A 82 -10.69 -7.80 1.72
CA THR A 82 -9.66 -6.76 1.87
C THR A 82 -8.64 -6.92 0.75
N ILE A 83 -8.49 -5.88 -0.05
CA ILE A 83 -7.61 -5.85 -1.23
C ILE A 83 -6.41 -5.00 -0.86
N VAL A 84 -5.20 -5.51 -1.12
CA VAL A 84 -3.95 -4.77 -0.86
C VAL A 84 -3.03 -4.88 -2.06
N THR A 85 -2.71 -3.75 -2.69
CA THR A 85 -1.81 -3.70 -3.85
C THR A 85 -0.87 -2.49 -3.76
N ASN A 86 0.01 -2.32 -4.76
CA ASN A 86 0.99 -1.22 -4.78
C ASN A 86 0.66 -0.08 -5.76
N GLY A 87 -0.56 -0.03 -6.30
CA GLY A 87 -0.98 0.94 -7.30
C GLY A 87 -2.50 1.02 -7.48
N ASP A 88 -2.92 1.55 -8.63
CA ASP A 88 -4.31 1.73 -9.05
C ASP A 88 -5.05 0.41 -9.30
N GLN A 89 -4.33 -0.69 -9.50
CA GLN A 89 -4.93 -2.01 -9.65
C GLN A 89 -5.77 -2.46 -8.44
N THR A 90 -5.60 -1.84 -7.26
CA THR A 90 -6.52 -2.07 -6.12
C THR A 90 -7.95 -1.70 -6.48
N ASP A 91 -8.14 -0.58 -7.18
CA ASP A 91 -9.47 -0.10 -7.56
C ASP A 91 -10.03 -0.96 -8.69
N THR A 92 -9.20 -1.40 -9.63
CA THR A 92 -9.61 -2.38 -10.67
C THR A 92 -10.16 -3.66 -10.04
N VAL A 93 -9.43 -4.26 -9.09
CA VAL A 93 -9.88 -5.47 -8.39
C VAL A 93 -11.12 -5.21 -7.55
N ALA A 94 -11.21 -4.03 -6.92
CA ALA A 94 -12.38 -3.66 -6.12
C ALA A 94 -13.65 -3.55 -6.96
N CYS A 95 -13.54 -2.96 -8.16
CA CYS A 95 -14.66 -2.87 -9.11
C CYS A 95 -15.19 -4.26 -9.50
N GLU A 96 -14.29 -5.20 -9.82
CA GLU A 96 -14.69 -6.56 -10.21
C GLU A 96 -15.33 -7.35 -9.04
N ILE A 97 -14.95 -7.08 -7.79
CA ILE A 97 -15.57 -7.73 -6.61
C ILE A 97 -16.92 -7.08 -6.26
N ALA A 98 -17.11 -5.81 -6.62
CA ALA A 98 -18.36 -5.08 -6.37
C ALA A 98 -19.47 -5.40 -7.39
N ALA A 99 -19.10 -5.85 -8.59
CA ALA A 99 -20.00 -6.23 -9.68
C ALA A 99 -20.78 -7.52 -9.36
#